data_AF-A0A328ALY3-F1
#
_entry.id   AF-A0A328ALY3-F1
#
_cell.length_a   1.000
_cell.length_b   1.000
_cell.length_c   1.000
_cell.angle_alpha   90.00
_cell.angle_beta   90.00
_cell.angle_gamma   90.00
#
_symmetry.space_group_name_H-M   'P 1'
#
loop_
_entity.id
_entity.type
_entity.pdbx_description
1 polymer ?
#
loop_
_entity_poly.entity_id
_entity_poly.type
_entity_poly.pdbx_seq_one_letter_code
_entity_poly.pdbx_strand_id
1 'polypeptide(L)'
;MSLQGPACFGYRLSRGEGEWRWTAFDGEGRVSAQGRAQSRAMAAACVIRALAEKALAENASADNAPAEDGARPAAQEGRAA
;
A
#
# COMPACT_ATOMS: atom_id res chain seq x y z
N MET A 1 15.54 -19.03 -3.42
CA MET A 1 15.43 -18.48 -2.05
C MET A 1 14.17 -17.64 -2.00
N SER A 2 13.11 -18.16 -1.40
CA SER A 2 11.80 -17.51 -1.32
C SER A 2 11.79 -16.56 -0.13
N LEU A 3 11.73 -15.25 -0.38
CA LEU A 3 11.45 -14.24 0.64
C LEU A 3 9.95 -14.29 0.96
N GLN A 4 9.52 -15.29 1.74
CA GLN A 4 8.20 -15.31 2.37
C GLN A 4 8.32 -14.69 3.77
N GLY A 5 8.28 -13.36 3.80
CA GLY A 5 8.14 -12.54 5.00
C GLY A 5 7.20 -11.37 4.67
N PRO A 6 6.47 -10.82 5.66
CA PRO A 6 5.49 -9.75 5.44
C PRO A 6 6.14 -8.59 4.69
N ALA A 7 5.48 -8.18 3.60
CA ALA A 7 5.86 -7.15 2.61
C ALA A 7 7.13 -6.34 2.95
N CYS A 8 8.28 -6.78 2.42
CA CYS A 8 9.48 -5.96 2.42
C CYS A 8 9.27 -4.81 1.42
N PHE A 9 8.79 -3.65 1.88
CA PHE A 9 8.77 -2.44 1.05
C PHE A 9 10.19 -2.11 0.61
N GLY A 10 10.46 -2.26 -0.69
CA GLY A 10 11.75 -1.99 -1.27
C GLY A 10 11.85 -0.56 -1.78
N TYR A 11 13.03 0.03 -1.67
CA TYR A 11 13.39 1.23 -2.44
C TYR A 11 14.82 1.14 -2.93
N ARG A 12 15.13 1.90 -3.98
CA ARG A 12 16.49 2.04 -4.51
C ARG A 12 16.80 3.52 -4.68
N LEU A 13 17.95 3.94 -4.15
CA LEU A 13 18.55 5.24 -4.44
C LEU A 13 19.84 5.00 -5.21
N SER A 14 20.04 5.74 -6.29
CA SER A 14 21.26 5.67 -7.09
C SER A 14 21.68 7.06 -7.54
N ARG A 15 22.99 7.31 -7.66
CA ARG A 15 23.49 8.58 -8.18
C ARG A 15 23.72 8.46 -9.69
N GLY A 16 23.15 9.38 -10.45
CA GLY A 16 23.39 9.55 -11.88
C GLY A 16 24.24 10.80 -12.16
N GLU A 17 24.18 11.30 -13.40
CA GLU A 17 24.86 12.51 -13.88
C GLU A 17 24.41 13.77 -13.11
N GLY A 18 24.97 14.00 -11.93
CA GLY A 18 24.66 15.14 -11.06
C GLY A 18 23.44 14.95 -10.15
N GLU A 19 22.46 14.16 -10.57
CA GLU A 19 21.19 13.96 -9.85
C GLU A 19 21.12 12.61 -9.10
N TRP A 20 20.29 12.54 -8.07
CA TRP A 20 19.89 11.28 -7.41
C TRP A 20 18.62 10.74 -8.05
N ARG A 21 18.66 9.47 -8.46
CA ARG A 21 17.49 8.73 -8.94
C ARG A 21 16.93 7.91 -7.77
N TRP A 22 15.61 7.88 -7.65
CA TRP A 22 14.91 7.08 -6.67
C TRP A 22 13.85 6.21 -7.33
N THR A 23 13.65 5.02 -6.77
CA THR A 23 12.64 4.05 -7.19
C THR A 23 12.02 3.43 -5.94
N ALA A 24 10.71 3.42 -5.85
CA ALA A 24 9.93 2.69 -4.86
C ALA A 24 9.35 1.42 -5.53
N PHE A 25 9.33 0.33 -4.77
CA PHE A 25 8.76 -0.94 -5.20
C PHE A 25 7.53 -1.28 -4.36
N ASP A 26 6.60 -2.03 -4.95
CA ASP A 26 5.49 -2.64 -4.22
C ASP A 26 5.88 -3.96 -3.53
N GLY A 27 4.92 -4.59 -2.84
CA GLY A 27 5.13 -5.87 -2.16
C GLY A 27 5.43 -7.04 -3.10
N GLU A 28 5.19 -6.89 -4.41
CA GLU A 28 5.58 -7.88 -5.44
C GLU A 28 6.96 -7.56 -6.05
N GLY A 29 7.61 -6.47 -5.61
CA GLY A 29 8.87 -6.01 -6.16
C GLY A 29 8.75 -5.28 -7.51
N ARG A 30 7.54 -4.93 -7.95
CA ARG A 30 7.32 -4.11 -9.16
C ARG A 30 7.51 -2.64 -8.83
N VAL A 31 7.94 -1.86 -9.83
CA VAL A 31 8.11 -0.41 -9.65
C VAL A 31 6.74 0.23 -9.45
N SER A 32 6.54 0.86 -8.30
CA SER A 32 5.33 1.60 -7.96
C SER A 32 5.46 3.09 -8.26
N ALA A 33 6.65 3.66 -8.02
CA ALA A 33 6.96 5.06 -8.31
C ALA A 33 8.46 5.25 -8.52
N GLN A 34 8.85 6.27 -9.28
CA GLN A 34 10.25 6.63 -9.48
C GLN A 34 10.42 8.09 -9.88
N GLY A 35 11.64 8.62 -9.72
CA GLY A 35 11.95 9.98 -10.12
C GLY A 35 13.40 10.37 -9.93
N ARG A 36 13.65 11.68 -10.02
CA ARG A 36 14.96 12.30 -9.80
C ARG A 36 14.88 13.37 -8.72
N ALA A 37 15.99 13.64 -8.05
CA ALA A 37 16.11 14.65 -7.04
C ALA A 37 17.54 15.22 -6.99
N GLN A 38 17.68 16.47 -6.56
CA GLN A 38 18.98 17.15 -6.53
C GLN A 38 19.93 16.60 -5.46
N SER A 39 19.38 16.00 -4.40
CA SER A 39 20.16 15.45 -3.28
C SER A 39 19.63 14.09 -2.84
N ARG A 40 20.48 13.34 -2.13
CA ARG A 40 20.10 12.05 -1.54
C ARG A 40 18.94 12.19 -0.56
N ALA A 41 18.97 13.25 0.25
CA ALA A 41 17.93 13.51 1.25
C ALA A 41 16.57 13.77 0.58
N MET A 42 16.56 14.58 -0.48
CA MET A 42 15.35 14.84 -1.26
C MET A 42 14.84 13.57 -1.93
N ALA A 43 15.75 12.74 -2.49
CA ALA A 43 15.39 11.45 -3.07
C ALA A 43 14.73 10.51 -2.04
N ALA A 44 15.26 10.46 -0.81
CA ALA A 44 14.67 9.68 0.28
C ALA A 44 13.29 10.23 0.70
N ALA A 45 13.13 11.55 0.79
CA ALA A 45 11.84 12.17 1.09
C ALA A 45 10.79 11.84 0.03
N CYS A 46 11.16 11.82 -1.26
CA CYS A 46 10.27 11.41 -2.34
C CYS A 46 9.81 9.95 -2.20
N VAL A 47 10.73 9.03 -1.83
CA VAL A 47 10.38 7.63 -1.56
C VAL A 47 9.38 7.53 -0.42
N ILE A 48 9.63 8.19 0.72
CA ILE A 48 8.74 8.16 1.89
C ILE A 48 7.36 8.67 1.50
N ARG A 49 7.28 9.79 0.77
CA ARG A 49 6.01 10.34 0.29
C ARG A 49 5.25 9.34 -0.59
N ALA A 50 5.92 8.74 -1.57
CA ALA A 50 5.30 7.79 -2.48
C ALA A 50 4.75 6.55 -1.74
N LEU A 51 5.48 6.04 -0.75
CA LEU A 51 5.03 4.92 0.07
C LEU A 51 3.84 5.30 0.97
N ALA A 52 3.85 6.50 1.54
CA ALA A 52 2.75 7.00 2.36
C ALA A 52 1.46 7.20 1.55
N GLU A 53 1.56 7.79 0.35
CA GLU A 53 0.42 7.96 -0.57
C GLU A 53 -0.19 6.61 -0.97
N LYS A 54 0.66 5.62 -1.25
CA LYS A 54 0.22 4.27 -1.56
C LYS A 54 -0.51 3.60 -0.38
N ALA A 55 0.07 3.67 0.82
CA ALA A 55 -0.56 3.13 2.03
C ALA A 55 -1.92 3.79 2.30
N LEU A 56 -2.05 5.09 2.07
CA LEU A 56 -3.34 5.79 2.20
C LEU A 56 -4.37 5.28 1.19
N ALA A 57 -3.97 5.10 -0.08
CA ALA A 57 -4.86 4.59 -1.12
C ALA A 57 -5.34 3.15 -0.86
N GLU A 58 -4.45 2.29 -0.35
CA GLU A 58 -4.79 0.91 0.03
C GLU A 58 -5.81 0.87 1.17
N ASN A 59 -5.63 1.70 2.21
CA ASN A 59 -6.57 1.78 3.32
C ASN A 59 -7.93 2.38 2.91
N ALA A 60 -7.93 3.42 2.07
CA ALA A 60 -9.18 4.00 1.55
C ALA A 60 -9.99 3.02 0.66
N SER A 61 -9.31 2.06 0.03
CA SER A 61 -9.95 1.01 -0.78
C SER A 61 -10.52 -0.11 0.08
N ALA A 62 -9.92 -0.40 1.25
CA ALA A 62 -10.41 -1.40 2.19
C ALA A 62 -11.71 -0.98 2.89
N ASP A 63 -11.87 0.31 3.20
CA ASP A 63 -13.08 0.85 3.85
C ASP A 63 -14.32 0.90 2.95
N ASN A 64 -14.19 0.66 1.63
CA ASN A 64 -15.30 0.63 0.68
C ASN A 64 -15.81 -0.78 0.32
N ALA A 65 -15.35 -1.83 1.01
CA ALA A 65 -15.94 -3.15 0.84
C ALA A 65 -17.39 -3.13 1.36
N PRO A 66 -18.41 -3.46 0.55
CA PRO A 66 -19.77 -3.53 1.04
C PRO A 66 -19.83 -4.59 2.14
N ALA A 67 -20.28 -4.18 3.33
CA ALA A 67 -20.69 -5.13 4.35
C ALA A 67 -21.74 -6.05 3.73
N GLU A 68 -21.42 -7.34 3.59
CA GLU A 68 -22.42 -8.32 3.19
C GLU A 68 -23.59 -8.21 4.18
N ASP A 69 -24.74 -7.79 3.67
CA ASP A 69 -26.03 -7.74 4.35
C ASP A 69 -26.49 -9.18 4.61
N GLY A 70 -25.89 -9.78 5.63
CA GLY A 70 -26.07 -11.16 6.05
C GLY A 70 -27.09 -11.29 7.17
N ALA A 71 -28.35 -11.43 6.76
CA ALA A 71 -29.44 -12.12 7.47
C ALA A 71 -30.02 -11.47 8.75
N ARG A 72 -31.16 -10.81 8.57
CA ARG A 72 -32.27 -10.71 9.54
C ARG A 72 -32.48 -12.03 10.30
N PRO A 73 -32.50 -12.05 11.65
CA PRO A 73 -33.16 -13.15 12.34
C PRO A 73 -34.67 -13.03 12.09
N ALA A 74 -35.24 -14.03 11.41
CA ALA A 74 -36.66 -14.18 11.23
C ALA A 74 -37.35 -14.23 12.62
N ALA A 75 -38.39 -13.44 12.77
CA ALA A 75 -39.30 -13.47 13.90
C ALA A 75 -39.81 -14.89 14.13
N GLN A 76 -39.63 -15.41 15.34
CA GLN A 76 -40.28 -16.64 15.78
C GLN A 76 -41.54 -16.25 16.56
N GLU A 77 -42.62 -15.97 15.83
CA GLU A 77 -43.96 -15.91 16.40
C GLU A 77 -44.53 -17.33 16.53
N GLY A 78 -44.93 -17.68 17.76
CA GLY A 78 -46.06 -18.56 18.03
C GLY A 78 -45.77 -20.05 18.21
N ARG A 79 -45.97 -20.55 19.45
CA ARG A 79 -46.93 -21.64 19.65
C ARG A 79 -47.45 -21.65 21.09
N ALA A 80 -48.76 -21.49 21.20
CA ALA A 80 -49.54 -21.75 22.40
C ALA A 80 -49.59 -23.25 22.72
N ALA A 81 -49.55 -23.59 24.01
CA ALA A 81 -50.29 -24.67 24.65
C ALA A 81 -50.35 -24.38 26.16
#